data_AF-U4UGC3-F1
#
_entry.id   AF-U4UGC3-F1
#
_cell.length_a   1.000
_cell.length_b   1.000
_cell.length_c   1.000
_cell.angle_alpha   90.00
_cell.angle_beta   90.00
_cell.angle_gamma   90.00
#
_symmetry.space_group_name_H-M   'P 1'
#
loop_
_entity.id
_entity.type
_entity.pdbx_description
1 polymer ?
#
loop_
_entity_poly.entity_id
_entity_poly.type
_entity_poly.pdbx_seq_one_letter_code
_entity_poly.pdbx_strand_id
1 'polypeptide(L)'
;MVEEALSTTNNKPKQRTNKPKSVYEWNVRDVQNWLRRHCGDYHPLYADNFVQHDITGRALIRMNDNSLTRLGISDASHREALWREILKLRLKTDIIEIRDLQRRTNSFGFDAIKT
;
A
#
# COMPACT_ATOMS: atom_id res chain seq x y z
N MET A 1 -17.79 49.17 -26.96
CA MET A 1 -18.17 47.90 -26.32
C MET A 1 -17.32 46.81 -26.95
N VAL A 2 -16.24 46.42 -26.28
CA VAL A 2 -15.38 45.31 -26.71
C VAL A 2 -15.48 44.26 -25.60
N GLU A 3 -16.15 43.15 -25.91
CA GLU A 3 -16.30 42.04 -24.97
C GLU A 3 -15.02 41.19 -24.97
N GLU A 4 -14.36 41.14 -23.82
CA GLU A 4 -13.15 40.35 -23.58
C GLU A 4 -13.58 38.97 -23.06
N ALA A 5 -13.56 37.96 -23.92
CA ALA A 5 -13.91 36.59 -23.57
C ALA A 5 -12.71 35.90 -22.86
N LEU A 6 -12.89 35.59 -21.57
CA LEU A 6 -11.95 34.85 -20.74
C LEU A 6 -11.88 33.37 -21.15
N SER A 7 -10.74 32.94 -21.68
CA SER A 7 -10.45 31.52 -21.94
C SER A 7 -9.73 30.88 -20.74
N THR A 8 -10.50 30.34 -19.79
CA THR A 8 -9.97 29.50 -18.71
C THR A 8 -9.77 28.07 -19.21
N THR A 9 -8.52 27.69 -19.50
CA THR A 9 -8.16 26.33 -19.92
C THR A 9 -8.22 25.38 -18.72
N ASN A 10 -9.28 24.57 -18.67
CA ASN A 10 -9.55 23.60 -17.61
C ASN A 10 -8.77 22.30 -17.87
N ASN A 11 -7.55 22.20 -17.35
CA ASN A 11 -6.74 20.97 -17.41
C ASN A 11 -7.26 19.92 -16.43
N LYS A 12 -8.24 19.11 -16.85
CA LYS A 12 -8.65 17.90 -16.11
C LYS A 12 -7.59 16.81 -16.26
N PRO A 13 -6.97 16.29 -15.18
CA PRO A 13 -6.03 15.18 -15.27
C PRO A 13 -6.75 13.90 -15.72
N LYS A 14 -6.24 13.28 -16.79
CA LYS A 14 -6.70 12.01 -17.34
C LYS A 14 -6.80 10.95 -16.24
N GLN A 15 -7.98 10.32 -16.10
CA GLN A 15 -8.22 9.19 -15.21
C GLN A 15 -7.18 8.10 -15.47
N ARG A 16 -6.29 7.88 -14.50
CA ARG A 16 -5.41 6.73 -14.48
C ARG A 16 -6.28 5.49 -14.27
N THR A 17 -6.17 4.52 -15.18
CA THR A 17 -6.74 3.18 -15.02
C THR A 17 -6.49 2.68 -13.58
N ASN A 18 -7.55 2.26 -12.86
CA ASN A 18 -7.54 1.84 -11.46
C ASN A 18 -6.71 0.55 -11.23
N LYS A 19 -5.39 0.61 -11.39
CA LYS A 19 -4.50 -0.45 -10.93
C LYS A 19 -4.50 -0.45 -9.40
N PRO A 20 -4.64 -1.61 -8.73
CA PRO A 20 -4.46 -1.71 -7.30
C PRO A 20 -3.09 -1.13 -6.89
N LYS A 21 -3.11 -0.20 -5.93
CA LYS A 21 -1.94 0.50 -5.42
C LYS A 21 -1.00 -0.50 -4.73
N SER A 22 0.30 -0.44 -5.04
CA SER A 22 1.30 -1.29 -4.38
C SER A 22 1.39 -0.96 -2.90
N VAL A 23 1.71 -1.93 -2.05
CA VAL A 23 1.90 -1.72 -0.60
C VAL A 23 2.98 -0.67 -0.35
N TYR A 24 4.02 -0.62 -1.19
CA TYR A 24 5.08 0.39 -1.12
C TYR A 24 4.56 1.83 -1.30
N GLU A 25 3.40 2.01 -1.93
CA GLU A 25 2.79 3.32 -2.14
C GLU A 25 1.72 3.64 -1.08
N TRP A 26 1.35 2.69 -0.22
CA TRP A 26 0.29 2.88 0.78
C TRP A 26 0.65 3.96 1.80
N ASN A 27 -0.28 4.90 2.00
CA ASN A 27 -0.21 5.88 3.08
C ASN A 27 -0.85 5.31 4.37
N VAL A 28 -0.87 6.10 5.45
CA VAL A 28 -1.48 5.67 6.73
C VAL A 28 -2.95 5.26 6.56
N ARG A 29 -3.74 5.98 5.76
CA ARG A 29 -5.15 5.64 5.51
C ARG A 29 -5.30 4.28 4.82
N ASP A 30 -4.44 3.97 3.86
CA ASP A 30 -4.40 2.68 3.20
C ASP A 30 -4.05 1.56 4.20
N VAL A 31 -3.12 1.81 5.12
CA VAL A 31 -2.76 0.89 6.21
C VAL A 31 -3.92 0.70 7.21
N GLN A 32 -4.63 1.77 7.58
CA GLN A 32 -5.84 1.68 8.42
C GLN A 32 -6.93 0.82 7.77
N ASN A 33 -7.12 0.97 6.46
CA ASN A 33 -8.04 0.13 5.70
C ASN A 33 -7.61 -1.34 5.69
N TRP A 34 -6.31 -1.61 5.54
CA TRP A 34 -5.77 -2.96 5.62
C TRP A 34 -5.96 -3.56 7.02
N LEU A 35 -5.62 -2.82 8.07
CA LEU A 35 -5.74 -3.25 9.46
C LEU A 35 -7.20 -3.60 9.79
N ARG A 36 -8.14 -2.76 9.39
CA ARG A 36 -9.58 -3.01 9.59
C ARG A 36 -10.09 -4.27 8.88
N ARG A 37 -9.57 -4.56 7.69
CA ARG A 37 -10.01 -5.70 6.86
C ARG A 37 -9.39 -7.03 7.30
N HIS A 38 -8.13 -7.00 7.72
CA HIS A 38 -7.34 -8.21 7.98
C HIS A 38 -7.13 -8.49 9.46
N CYS A 39 -7.26 -7.46 10.30
CA CYS A 39 -7.04 -7.52 11.73
C CYS A 39 -8.26 -6.94 12.46
N GLY A 40 -9.47 -7.28 12.02
CA GLY A 40 -10.73 -6.67 12.49
C GLY A 40 -10.89 -6.68 14.01
N ASP A 41 -10.55 -7.79 14.67
CA ASP A 41 -10.64 -7.94 16.13
C ASP A 41 -9.65 -7.04 16.88
N TYR A 42 -8.54 -6.67 16.24
CA TYR A 42 -7.46 -5.86 16.81
C TYR A 42 -7.49 -4.40 16.35
N HIS A 43 -8.24 -4.08 15.30
CA HIS A 43 -8.33 -2.73 14.77
C HIS A 43 -8.82 -1.71 15.82
N PRO A 44 -9.91 -1.96 16.58
CA PRO A 44 -10.36 -1.01 17.61
C PRO A 44 -9.32 -0.76 18.72
N LEU A 45 -8.39 -1.70 18.93
CA LEU A 45 -7.39 -1.63 20.00
C LEU A 45 -6.14 -0.85 19.57
N TYR A 46 -5.73 -0.99 18.31
CA TYR A 46 -4.41 -0.54 17.85
C TYR A 46 -4.43 0.43 16.67
N ALA A 47 -5.59 0.70 16.06
CA ALA A 47 -5.70 1.65 14.94
C ALA A 47 -5.01 2.99 15.26
N ASP A 48 -5.25 3.55 16.44
CA ASP A 48 -4.67 4.82 16.87
C ASP A 48 -3.15 4.75 17.01
N ASN A 49 -2.59 3.66 17.56
CA ASN A 49 -1.14 3.46 17.61
C ASN A 49 -0.53 3.50 16.21
N PHE A 50 -1.16 2.86 15.22
CA PHE A 50 -0.69 2.89 13.83
C PHE A 50 -0.76 4.30 13.22
N VAL A 51 -1.79 5.10 13.57
CA VAL A 51 -1.89 6.50 13.11
C VAL A 51 -0.84 7.38 13.78
N GLN A 52 -0.71 7.30 15.11
CA GLN A 52 0.21 8.13 15.90
C GLN A 52 1.67 7.94 15.50
N HIS A 53 2.05 6.72 15.11
CA HIS A 53 3.40 6.41 14.65
C HIS A 53 3.59 6.56 13.13
N ASP A 54 2.61 7.13 12.41
CA ASP A 54 2.64 7.36 10.96
C ASP A 54 3.02 6.09 10.16
N ILE A 55 2.39 4.97 10.51
CA ILE A 55 2.71 3.68 9.88
C ILE A 55 2.18 3.65 8.45
N THR A 56 3.08 3.89 7.50
CA THR A 56 2.87 3.73 6.05
C THR A 56 3.07 2.27 5.62
N GLY A 57 2.68 1.92 4.38
CA GLY A 57 2.85 0.55 3.90
C GLY A 57 4.32 0.09 3.84
N ARG A 58 5.25 1.02 3.56
CA ARG A 58 6.69 0.77 3.62
C ARG A 58 7.16 0.42 5.03
N ALA A 59 6.62 1.09 6.05
CA ALA A 59 6.93 0.79 7.44
C ALA A 59 6.32 -0.56 7.84
N LEU A 60 5.05 -0.79 7.50
CA LEU A 60 4.30 -2.01 7.80
C LEU A 60 5.03 -3.28 7.34
N ILE A 61 5.44 -3.34 6.08
CA ILE A 61 6.14 -4.51 5.53
C ILE A 61 7.58 -4.68 6.05
N ARG A 62 8.09 -3.74 6.85
CA ARG A 62 9.40 -3.84 7.51
C ARG A 62 9.31 -4.12 9.00
N MET A 63 8.12 -4.09 9.59
CA MET A 63 7.92 -4.35 11.02
C MET A 63 8.43 -5.74 11.41
N ASN A 64 8.71 -5.93 12.68
CA ASN A 64 8.99 -7.22 13.30
C ASN A 64 8.35 -7.23 14.69
N ASP A 65 8.51 -8.32 15.43
CA ASP A 65 7.96 -8.44 16.79
C ASP A 65 8.39 -7.29 17.71
N ASN A 66 9.68 -6.90 17.65
CA ASN A 66 10.20 -5.75 18.40
C ASN A 66 9.55 -4.42 17.97
N SER A 67 9.27 -4.24 16.68
CA SER A 67 8.59 -3.05 16.16
C SER A 67 7.15 -2.97 16.67
N LEU A 68 6.44 -4.10 16.71
CA LEU A 68 5.07 -4.19 17.24
C LEU A 68 5.04 -3.93 18.75
N THR A 69 6.02 -4.44 19.49
CA THR A 69 6.19 -4.15 20.92
C THR A 69 6.42 -2.66 21.16
N ARG A 70 7.33 -2.03 20.40
CA ARG A 70 7.61 -0.59 20.49
C ARG A 70 6.44 0.29 20.02
N LEU A 71 5.54 -0.25 19.21
CA LEU A 71 4.30 0.41 18.80
C LEU A 71 3.25 0.44 19.93
N GLY A 72 3.47 -0.32 21.02
CA GLY A 72 2.56 -0.40 22.18
C GLY A 72 1.72 -1.67 22.23
N ILE A 73 2.02 -2.69 21.41
CA ILE A 73 1.30 -3.97 21.42
C ILE A 73 2.03 -4.92 22.38
N SER A 74 1.73 -4.83 23.67
CA SER A 74 2.41 -5.62 24.71
C SER A 74 1.91 -7.06 24.81
N ASP A 75 0.65 -7.32 24.45
CA ASP A 75 0.08 -8.66 24.46
C ASP A 75 0.71 -9.55 23.38
N ALA A 76 1.27 -10.69 23.78
CA ALA A 76 2.01 -11.58 22.88
C ALA A 76 1.10 -12.25 21.85
N SER A 77 -0.12 -12.63 22.24
CA SER A 77 -1.09 -13.26 21.34
C SER A 77 -1.56 -12.27 20.28
N HIS A 78 -1.78 -11.01 20.66
CA HIS A 78 -2.14 -9.94 19.74
C HIS A 78 -1.01 -9.62 18.77
N ARG A 79 0.25 -9.51 19.27
CA ARG A 79 1.42 -9.35 18.39
C ARG A 79 1.54 -10.49 17.42
N GLU A 80 1.39 -11.73 17.87
CA GLU A 80 1.50 -12.90 17.02
C GLU A 80 0.44 -12.88 15.90
N ALA A 81 -0.81 -12.53 16.24
CA ALA A 81 -1.89 -12.42 15.26
C ALA A 81 -1.63 -11.32 14.21
N LEU A 82 -1.24 -10.12 14.65
CA LEU A 82 -0.87 -9.02 13.75
C LEU A 82 0.34 -9.38 12.89
N TRP A 83 1.33 -10.06 13.48
CA TRP A 83 2.52 -10.50 12.77
C TRP A 83 2.20 -11.49 11.65
N ARG A 84 1.31 -12.46 11.89
CA ARG A 84 0.83 -13.39 10.86
C ARG A 84 0.19 -12.65 9.68
N GLU A 85 -0.63 -11.64 9.93
CA GLU A 85 -1.24 -10.84 8.85
C GLU A 85 -0.20 -10.01 8.07
N ILE A 86 0.81 -9.47 8.74
CA ILE A 86 1.93 -8.77 8.07
C ILE A 86 2.71 -9.74 7.16
N LEU A 87 2.98 -10.97 7.61
CA LEU A 87 3.64 -11.98 6.79
C LEU A 87 2.81 -12.35 5.55
N LYS A 88 1.49 -12.53 5.69
CA LYS A 88 0.59 -12.76 4.55
C LYS A 88 0.63 -11.62 3.55
N LEU A 89 0.65 -10.36 4.04
CA LEU A 89 0.75 -9.18 3.19
C LEU A 89 2.07 -9.15 2.40
N ARG A 90 3.20 -9.52 3.02
CA ARG A 90 4.50 -9.62 2.34
C ARG A 90 4.48 -10.64 1.22
N LEU A 91 4.05 -11.87 1.51
CA LEU A 91 3.95 -12.93 0.51
C LEU A 91 3.08 -12.50 -0.68
N LYS A 92 1.93 -11.87 -0.40
CA LYS A 92 1.06 -11.33 -1.45
C LYS A 92 1.75 -10.25 -2.28
N THR A 93 2.51 -9.37 -1.63
CA THR A 93 3.26 -8.29 -2.30
C THR A 93 4.32 -8.88 -3.21
N ASP A 94 5.11 -9.83 -2.71
CA ASP A 94 6.18 -10.49 -3.45
C ASP A 94 5.63 -11.25 -4.67
N ILE A 95 4.51 -11.98 -4.51
CA ILE A 95 3.85 -12.69 -5.62
C ILE A 95 3.39 -11.71 -6.71
N ILE A 96 2.80 -10.58 -6.32
CA ILE A 96 2.34 -9.56 -7.27
C ILE A 96 3.54 -8.91 -7.96
N GLU A 97 4.61 -8.62 -7.23
CA GLU A 97 5.83 -8.01 -7.77
C GLU A 97 6.52 -8.95 -8.78
N ILE A 98 6.66 -10.22 -8.45
CA ILE A 98 7.21 -11.24 -9.37
C ILE A 98 6.38 -11.32 -10.66
N ARG A 99 5.04 -11.34 -10.56
CA ARG A 99 4.15 -11.34 -11.74
C ARG A 99 4.27 -10.06 -12.55
N ASP A 100 4.43 -8.92 -11.90
CA ASP A 100 4.65 -7.63 -12.56
C ASP A 100 6.00 -7.61 -13.30
N LEU A 101 7.06 -8.14 -12.70
CA LEU A 101 8.38 -8.27 -13.31
C LEU A 101 8.35 -9.22 -14.52
N GLN A 102 7.69 -10.37 -14.41
CA GLN A 102 7.52 -11.32 -15.53
C GLN A 102 6.77 -10.68 -16.70
N ARG A 103 5.70 -9.92 -16.44
CA ARG A 103 4.96 -9.20 -17.50
C ARG A 103 5.83 -8.16 -18.21
N ARG A 104 6.65 -7.43 -17.45
CA ARG A 104 7.60 -6.45 -18.01
C ARG A 104 8.65 -7.16 -18.86
N THR A 105 9.30 -8.19 -18.34
CA THR A 105 10.27 -9.02 -19.07
C THR A 105 9.70 -9.59 -20.37
N ASN A 106 8.50 -10.16 -20.33
CA ASN A 106 7.87 -10.72 -21.53
C ASN A 106 7.54 -9.63 -22.56
N SER A 107 7.24 -8.40 -22.12
CA SER A 107 7.06 -7.26 -23.03
C SER A 107 8.36 -6.87 -23.73
N PHE A 108 9.53 -7.01 -23.07
CA PHE A 108 10.83 -6.70 -23.66
C PHE A 108 11.37 -7.83 -24.58
N GLY A 109 10.88 -9.06 -24.44
CA GLY A 109 11.30 -10.21 -25.25
C GLY A 109 10.79 -10.23 -26.69
N PHE A 110 9.74 -9.47 -27.02
CA PHE A 110 9.18 -9.40 -28.39
C PHE A 110 9.87 -8.36 -29.28
N ASP A 111 10.56 -7.36 -28.69
CA ASP A 111 11.24 -6.31 -29.46
C ASP A 111 12.64 -6.72 -29.94
N ALA A 112 13.23 -7.78 -29.36
CA ALA A 112 14.56 -8.27 -29.71
C ALA A 112 14.62 -9.22 -30.93
N ILE A 113 13.47 -9.58 -31.53
CA ILE A 113 13.37 -10.51 -32.67
C ILE A 113 12.95 -9.76 -33.97
N LYS A 114 13.04 -8.43 -33.99
CA LYS A 114 12.66 -7.59 -35.16
C LYS A 114 13.80 -6.74 -35.74
N THR A 115 15.05 -7.17 -35.58
CA THR A 115 16.20 -6.56 -36.29
C THR A 115 16.88 -7.62 -37.13
#